data_AF-W1N311-F1
#
_entry.id   AF-W1N311-F1
#
_cell.length_a   1.000
_cell.length_b   1.000
_cell.length_c   1.000
_cell.angle_alpha   90.00
_cell.angle_beta   90.00
_cell.angle_gamma   90.00
#
_symmetry.space_group_name_H-M   'P 1'
#
loop_
_entity.id
_entity.type
_entity.pdbx_description
1 polymer ?
#
loop_
_entity_poly.entity_id
_entity_poly.type
_entity_poly.pdbx_seq_one_letter_code
_entity_poly.pdbx_strand_id
1 'polypeptide(L)'
;MINGFKPAAEGVRTRIFQVIFESDTRIAKGFDILLIFAILSSVLVVMLESVESLRLQYGETFYTLEWGFTVLFTIELALRLYCLDRPWSYLKSFYGVIDLISILPSWLALLIPGAQSLIVVRMLRTLRIFRVLRLMEFVGEGRLLLDALRRSGRQIFVFLFTVFMLVNIFASLIYLIEPPEAGFTSIPTSIYWAIVTLTTVGYGDIAPVTPLGQAISVMVMLTGYSIIAVPTGVFSAEVIRSVRADRYSEEACPGCGHDRHDHSAKYCLLCGTWLDETTPDPHEDNDGSAGGNSSPTDSASSQTDSSQTASNSDDTSDPSQPRNGPSV
;
A
#
# COMPACT_ATOMS: atom_id res chain seq x y z
N MET A 1 -5.70 -2.51 11.08
CA MET A 1 -5.06 -2.37 12.42
C MET A 1 -3.76 -1.61 12.30
N ILE A 2 -3.70 -0.45 12.96
CA ILE A 2 -2.57 0.47 12.96
C ILE A 2 -1.63 0.06 14.10
N ASN A 3 -0.67 -0.81 13.78
CA ASN A 3 0.29 -1.30 14.77
C ASN A 3 1.21 -0.14 15.20
N GLY A 4 1.00 0.42 16.39
CA GLY A 4 2.02 1.21 17.10
C GLY A 4 1.60 2.55 17.70
N PHE A 5 0.38 3.04 17.48
CA PHE A 5 -0.08 4.28 18.14
C PHE A 5 -0.78 3.98 19.46
N LYS A 6 -0.41 4.75 20.51
CA LYS A 6 -0.99 4.65 21.85
C LYS A 6 -1.76 5.93 22.20
N PRO A 7 -2.89 5.82 22.91
CA PRO A 7 -3.67 6.97 23.34
C PRO A 7 -2.94 7.76 24.44
N ALA A 8 -2.97 9.09 24.34
CA ALA A 8 -2.19 10.01 25.17
C ALA A 8 -2.47 9.98 26.69
N ALA A 9 -3.67 9.56 27.09
CA ALA A 9 -4.15 9.54 28.49
C ALA A 9 -5.46 8.75 28.60
N GLU A 10 -5.86 8.41 29.84
CA GLU A 10 -7.16 7.81 30.16
C GLU A 10 -8.33 8.82 30.01
N GLY A 11 -9.53 8.30 29.72
CA GLY A 11 -10.78 9.09 29.69
C GLY A 11 -11.16 9.59 28.29
N VAL A 12 -11.36 10.91 28.15
CA VAL A 12 -11.92 11.52 26.91
C VAL A 12 -10.99 11.33 25.71
N ARG A 13 -9.66 11.37 25.92
CA ARG A 13 -8.68 11.14 24.86
C ARG A 13 -8.72 9.72 24.32
N THR A 14 -8.90 8.73 25.20
CA THR A 14 -9.09 7.32 24.79
C THR A 14 -10.37 7.16 23.98
N ARG A 15 -11.47 7.80 24.40
CA ARG A 15 -12.74 7.72 23.65
C ARG A 15 -12.63 8.35 22.26
N ILE A 16 -11.95 9.49 22.14
CA ILE A 16 -11.67 10.13 20.85
C ILE A 16 -10.78 9.22 19.98
N PHE A 17 -9.74 8.63 20.58
CA PHE A 17 -8.87 7.68 19.90
C PHE A 17 -9.67 6.48 19.35
N GLN A 18 -10.57 5.89 20.13
CA GLN A 18 -11.43 4.79 19.69
C GLN A 18 -12.35 5.20 18.53
N VAL A 19 -12.95 6.39 18.57
CA VAL A 19 -13.84 6.85 17.49
C VAL A 19 -13.07 7.13 16.19
N ILE A 20 -11.84 7.63 16.28
CA ILE A 20 -11.05 8.06 15.11
C ILE A 20 -10.19 6.93 14.53
N PHE A 21 -9.63 6.05 15.36
CA PHE A 21 -8.66 5.02 14.93
C PHE A 21 -9.21 3.59 15.00
N GLU A 22 -10.29 3.31 15.74
CA GLU A 22 -10.89 1.97 15.86
C GLU A 22 -12.27 1.91 15.17
N SER A 23 -12.31 1.29 13.99
CA SER A 23 -13.50 1.20 13.13
C SER A 23 -14.57 0.20 13.62
N ASP A 24 -14.41 -0.40 14.80
CA ASP A 24 -15.31 -1.47 15.28
C ASP A 24 -16.64 -0.96 15.82
N THR A 25 -16.70 0.32 16.23
CA THR A 25 -17.93 0.91 16.78
C THR A 25 -18.82 1.55 15.71
N ARG A 26 -20.15 1.52 15.92
CA ARG A 26 -21.11 2.18 15.00
C ARG A 26 -20.86 3.68 14.85
N ILE A 27 -20.37 4.32 15.91
CA ILE A 27 -20.04 5.75 15.93
C ILE A 27 -18.79 6.02 15.08
N ALA A 28 -17.75 5.19 15.21
CA ALA A 28 -16.55 5.29 14.36
C ALA A 28 -16.90 5.13 12.88
N LYS A 29 -17.68 4.10 12.52
CA LYS A 29 -18.14 3.90 11.13
C LYS A 29 -18.94 5.09 10.59
N GLY A 30 -19.82 5.67 11.41
CA GLY A 30 -20.59 6.85 11.04
C GLY A 30 -19.70 8.08 10.81
N PHE A 31 -18.68 8.27 11.66
CA PHE A 31 -17.68 9.32 11.51
C PHE A 31 -16.85 9.14 10.22
N ASP A 32 -16.36 7.93 9.95
CA ASP A 32 -15.62 7.60 8.73
C ASP A 32 -16.44 7.86 7.46
N ILE A 33 -17.70 7.41 7.44
CA ILE A 33 -18.63 7.66 6.33
C ILE A 33 -18.85 9.16 6.13
N LEU A 34 -19.07 9.91 7.21
CA LEU A 34 -19.23 11.37 7.15
C LEU A 34 -17.98 12.05 6.57
N LEU A 35 -16.79 11.64 6.99
CA LEU A 35 -15.54 12.16 6.46
C LEU A 35 -15.37 11.84 4.97
N ILE A 36 -15.69 10.63 4.53
CA ILE A 36 -15.68 10.26 3.11
C ILE A 36 -16.61 11.18 2.32
N PHE A 37 -17.85 11.38 2.78
CA PHE A 37 -18.78 12.32 2.14
C PHE A 37 -18.24 13.75 2.11
N ALA A 38 -17.59 14.21 3.19
CA ALA A 38 -16.96 15.53 3.23
C ALA A 38 -15.80 15.65 2.22
N ILE A 39 -14.95 14.62 2.11
CA ILE A 39 -13.85 14.57 1.13
C ILE A 39 -14.41 14.62 -0.29
N LEU A 40 -15.36 13.75 -0.63
CA LEU A 40 -15.97 13.70 -1.97
C LEU A 40 -16.68 15.01 -2.31
N SER A 41 -17.44 15.59 -1.36
CA SER A 41 -18.10 16.88 -1.55
C SER A 41 -17.10 18.01 -1.77
N SER A 42 -15.98 17.99 -1.04
CA SER A 42 -14.95 19.01 -1.19
C SER A 42 -14.19 18.89 -2.52
N VAL A 43 -13.97 17.67 -3.02
CA VAL A 43 -13.41 17.43 -4.36
C VAL A 43 -14.40 17.89 -5.43
N LEU A 44 -15.70 17.62 -5.24
CA LEU A 44 -16.74 18.10 -6.14
C LEU A 44 -16.78 19.64 -6.20
N VAL A 45 -16.64 20.33 -5.06
CA VAL A 45 -16.54 21.80 -5.04
C VAL A 45 -15.35 22.29 -5.87
N VAL A 46 -14.18 21.68 -5.74
CA VAL A 46 -12.99 22.03 -6.56
C VAL A 46 -13.24 21.77 -8.05
N MET A 47 -13.91 20.66 -8.39
CA MET A 47 -14.29 20.37 -9.77
C MET A 47 -15.27 21.41 -10.32
N LEU A 48 -16.28 21.81 -9.54
CA LEU A 48 -17.25 22.84 -9.95
C LEU A 48 -16.62 24.23 -10.06
N GLU A 49 -15.71 24.60 -9.16
CA GLU A 49 -14.96 25.86 -9.24
C GLU A 49 -14.04 25.91 -10.47
N SER A 50 -13.58 24.76 -10.98
CA SER A 50 -12.76 24.69 -12.19
C SER A 50 -13.51 25.14 -13.45
N VAL A 51 -14.85 25.06 -13.44
CA VAL A 51 -15.71 25.50 -14.54
C VAL A 51 -15.91 27.02 -14.47
N GLU A 52 -15.44 27.74 -15.48
CA GLU A 52 -15.42 29.21 -15.47
C GLU A 52 -16.80 29.85 -15.30
N SER A 53 -17.84 29.33 -15.95
CA SER A 53 -19.21 29.85 -15.83
C SER A 53 -19.77 29.74 -14.41
N LEU A 54 -19.49 28.63 -13.72
CA LEU A 54 -19.89 28.39 -12.33
C LEU A 54 -19.06 29.24 -11.36
N ARG A 55 -17.75 29.36 -11.60
CA ARG A 55 -16.85 30.19 -10.79
C ARG A 55 -17.26 31.66 -10.79
N LEU A 56 -17.67 32.21 -11.94
CA LEU A 56 -18.10 33.60 -12.05
C LEU A 56 -19.44 33.85 -11.33
N GLN A 57 -20.31 32.85 -11.23
CA GLN A 57 -21.63 32.99 -10.60
C GLN A 57 -21.62 32.65 -9.10
N TYR A 58 -20.85 31.65 -8.68
CA TYR A 58 -20.88 31.07 -7.32
C TYR A 58 -19.52 31.11 -6.61
N GLY A 59 -18.56 31.91 -7.08
CA GLY A 59 -17.19 31.96 -6.55
C GLY A 59 -17.11 32.17 -5.03
N GLU A 60 -17.91 33.09 -4.48
CA GLU A 60 -17.98 33.34 -3.03
C GLU A 60 -18.50 32.13 -2.24
N THR A 61 -19.51 31.42 -2.79
CA THR A 61 -20.05 30.19 -2.19
C THR A 61 -18.99 29.10 -2.18
N PHE A 62 -18.28 28.89 -3.29
CA PHE A 62 -17.20 27.91 -3.36
C PHE A 62 -16.06 28.24 -2.40
N TYR A 63 -15.67 29.51 -2.30
CA TYR A 63 -14.67 29.97 -1.34
C TYR A 63 -15.06 29.67 0.10
N THR A 64 -16.33 29.94 0.46
CA THR A 64 -16.86 29.68 1.81
C THR A 64 -16.90 28.18 2.11
N LEU A 65 -17.38 27.37 1.17
CA LEU A 65 -17.41 25.90 1.31
C LEU A 65 -16.00 25.33 1.44
N GLU A 66 -15.06 25.81 0.64
CA GLU A 66 -13.68 25.35 0.67
C GLU A 66 -13.01 25.64 2.02
N TRP A 67 -13.21 26.84 2.56
CA TRP A 67 -12.75 27.17 3.91
C TRP A 67 -13.44 26.31 4.97
N GLY A 68 -14.74 26.06 4.82
CA GLY A 68 -15.48 25.14 5.68
C GLY A 68 -14.85 23.74 5.71
N PHE A 69 -14.57 23.15 4.55
CA PHE A 69 -13.90 21.85 4.46
C PHE A 69 -12.47 21.89 5.00
N THR A 70 -11.72 22.96 4.71
CA THR A 70 -10.34 23.12 5.19
C THR A 70 -10.29 23.18 6.71
N VAL A 71 -11.20 23.94 7.34
CA VAL A 71 -11.33 24.01 8.79
C VAL A 71 -11.76 22.66 9.36
N LEU A 72 -12.74 21.99 8.75
CA LEU A 72 -13.18 20.66 9.16
C LEU A 72 -12.03 19.65 9.17
N PHE A 73 -11.25 19.57 8.09
CA PHE A 73 -10.10 18.67 7.98
C PHE A 73 -8.92 19.08 8.88
N THR A 74 -8.78 20.38 9.18
CA THR A 74 -7.77 20.85 10.13
C THR A 74 -8.15 20.47 11.56
N ILE A 75 -9.43 20.60 11.93
CA ILE A 75 -9.95 20.16 13.24
C ILE A 75 -9.76 18.65 13.38
N GLU A 76 -10.07 17.90 12.34
CA GLU A 76 -9.92 16.44 12.33
C GLU A 76 -8.44 16.02 12.51
N LEU A 77 -7.50 16.63 11.79
CA LEU A 77 -6.07 16.42 12.04
C LEU A 77 -5.66 16.83 13.46
N ALA A 78 -6.16 17.96 13.97
CA ALA A 78 -5.87 18.40 15.34
C ALA A 78 -6.38 17.41 16.40
N LEU A 79 -7.57 16.84 16.20
CA LEU A 79 -8.13 15.79 17.05
C LEU A 79 -7.28 14.51 17.02
N ARG A 80 -6.84 14.08 15.81
CA ARG A 80 -5.89 12.96 15.65
C ARG A 80 -4.60 13.20 16.45
N LEU A 81 -4.00 14.38 16.34
CA LEU A 81 -2.78 14.71 17.07
C LEU A 81 -3.00 14.82 18.59
N TYR A 82 -4.16 15.31 19.03
CA TYR A 82 -4.48 15.49 20.45
C TYR A 82 -4.67 14.17 21.21
N CYS A 83 -5.25 13.15 20.56
CA CYS A 83 -5.48 11.86 21.20
C CYS A 83 -4.24 10.94 21.22
N LEU A 84 -3.17 11.28 20.50
CA LEU A 84 -1.95 10.48 20.38
C LEU A 84 -0.88 10.86 21.41
N ASP A 85 -0.22 9.87 22.01
CA ASP A 85 0.95 10.08 22.88
C ASP A 85 2.12 10.77 22.15
N ARG A 86 2.34 10.38 20.87
CA ARG A 86 3.46 10.83 20.04
C ARG A 86 2.96 11.42 18.71
N PRO A 87 2.42 12.65 18.70
CA PRO A 87 1.84 13.26 17.50
C PRO A 87 2.84 13.41 16.34
N TRP A 88 4.10 13.68 16.65
CA TRP A 88 5.17 13.78 15.65
C TRP A 88 5.45 12.48 14.90
N SER A 89 5.21 11.32 15.55
CA SER A 89 5.35 10.03 14.88
C SER A 89 4.25 9.83 13.83
N TYR A 90 3.06 10.35 14.09
CA TYR A 90 1.94 10.29 13.17
C TYR A 90 2.16 11.19 11.95
N LEU A 91 2.61 12.44 12.14
CA LEU A 91 2.89 13.36 11.03
C LEU A 91 3.97 12.86 10.05
N LYS A 92 4.88 11.99 10.50
CA LYS A 92 5.89 11.33 9.65
C LYS A 92 5.40 10.02 9.00
N SER A 93 4.21 9.55 9.37
CA SER A 93 3.60 8.36 8.76
C SER A 93 3.01 8.69 7.39
N PHE A 94 2.82 7.66 6.54
CA PHE A 94 2.24 7.82 5.21
C PHE A 94 0.89 8.55 5.24
N TYR A 95 -0.01 8.17 6.15
CA TYR A 95 -1.33 8.76 6.32
C TYR A 95 -1.25 10.20 6.87
N GLY A 96 -0.41 10.44 7.90
CA GLY A 96 -0.21 11.80 8.42
C GLY A 96 0.37 12.78 7.40
N VAL A 97 1.21 12.31 6.47
CA VAL A 97 1.70 13.13 5.35
C VAL A 97 0.57 13.47 4.37
N ILE A 98 -0.34 12.53 4.06
CA ILE A 98 -1.52 12.77 3.22
C ILE A 98 -2.45 13.80 3.86
N ASP A 99 -2.72 13.67 5.15
CA ASP A 99 -3.51 14.62 5.91
C ASP A 99 -2.89 16.03 5.92
N LEU A 100 -1.57 16.11 6.04
CA LEU A 100 -0.86 17.40 5.99
C LEU A 100 -0.94 18.02 4.59
N ILE A 101 -0.60 17.27 3.53
CA ILE A 101 -0.59 17.76 2.14
C ILE A 101 -1.97 18.25 1.69
N SER A 102 -3.04 17.71 2.25
CA SER A 102 -4.41 18.07 1.86
C SER A 102 -4.93 19.37 2.47
N ILE A 103 -4.36 19.84 3.60
CA ILE A 103 -4.70 21.15 4.21
C ILE A 103 -3.63 22.21 3.94
N LEU A 104 -2.38 21.80 3.72
CA LEU A 104 -1.23 22.70 3.59
C LEU A 104 -1.41 23.77 2.50
N PRO A 105 -1.93 23.47 1.28
CA PRO A 105 -2.04 24.48 0.24
C PRO A 105 -2.98 25.64 0.60
N SER A 106 -4.05 25.37 1.38
CA SER A 106 -4.99 26.41 1.82
C SER A 106 -4.40 27.29 2.92
N TRP A 107 -3.68 26.70 3.87
CA TRP A 107 -2.97 27.46 4.92
C TRP A 107 -1.78 28.27 4.38
N LEU A 108 -1.01 27.70 3.45
CA LEU A 108 0.13 28.38 2.84
C LEU A 108 -0.30 29.59 2.01
N ALA A 109 -1.47 29.52 1.36
CA ALA A 109 -2.04 30.65 0.63
C ALA A 109 -2.41 31.85 1.53
N LEU A 110 -2.68 31.61 2.82
CA LEU A 110 -2.99 32.67 3.80
C LEU A 110 -1.72 33.30 4.38
N LEU A 111 -0.66 32.51 4.56
CA LEU A 111 0.61 32.93 5.18
C LEU A 111 1.47 33.85 4.30
N ILE A 112 1.18 33.96 3.00
CA ILE A 112 1.95 34.78 2.05
C ILE A 112 1.06 35.94 1.53
N PRO A 113 1.04 37.09 2.22
CA PRO A 113 0.32 38.29 1.76
C PRO A 113 0.85 38.75 0.40
N GLY A 114 -0.05 39.08 -0.54
CA GLY A 114 0.31 39.57 -1.88
C GLY A 114 0.61 38.50 -2.93
N ALA A 115 0.63 37.22 -2.55
CA ALA A 115 0.96 36.13 -3.48
C ALA A 115 -0.20 35.67 -4.37
N GLN A 116 -1.41 36.23 -4.23
CA GLN A 116 -2.59 35.94 -5.08
C GLN A 116 -2.33 36.20 -6.58
N SER A 117 -1.35 37.05 -6.91
CA SER A 117 -0.91 37.32 -8.29
C SER A 117 0.13 36.33 -8.82
N LEU A 118 0.78 35.57 -7.93
CA LEU A 118 1.81 34.61 -8.33
C LEU A 118 1.18 33.35 -8.90
N ILE A 119 1.66 32.93 -10.07
CA ILE A 119 1.30 31.66 -10.72
C ILE A 119 1.45 30.47 -9.75
N VAL A 120 2.44 30.54 -8.86
CA VAL A 120 2.68 29.52 -7.82
C VAL A 120 1.47 29.36 -6.90
N VAL A 121 0.84 30.44 -6.44
CA VAL A 121 -0.35 30.34 -5.55
C VAL A 121 -1.56 29.79 -6.30
N ARG A 122 -1.69 30.08 -7.60
CA ARG A 122 -2.72 29.45 -8.44
C ARG A 122 -2.50 27.94 -8.56
N MET A 123 -1.24 27.50 -8.76
CA MET A 123 -0.91 26.08 -8.77
C MET A 123 -1.19 25.41 -7.42
N LEU A 124 -0.83 26.06 -6.30
CA LEU A 124 -1.13 25.57 -4.95
C LEU A 124 -2.63 25.35 -4.73
N ARG A 125 -3.50 26.21 -5.28
CA ARG A 125 -4.96 26.02 -5.23
C ARG A 125 -5.39 24.70 -5.88
N THR A 126 -4.83 24.36 -7.03
CA THR A 126 -5.14 23.09 -7.71
C THR A 126 -4.67 21.88 -6.90
N LEU A 127 -3.57 21.99 -6.13
CA LEU A 127 -3.10 20.90 -5.27
C LEU A 127 -4.12 20.50 -4.19
N ARG A 128 -5.14 21.33 -3.91
CA ARG A 128 -6.25 20.96 -3.03
C ARG A 128 -6.98 19.70 -3.52
N ILE A 129 -6.91 19.38 -4.83
CA ILE A 129 -7.43 18.11 -5.38
C ILE A 129 -6.81 16.89 -4.70
N PHE A 130 -5.57 16.99 -4.21
CA PHE A 130 -4.89 15.91 -3.50
C PHE A 130 -5.55 15.53 -2.18
N ARG A 131 -6.52 16.30 -1.67
CA ARG A 131 -7.36 15.84 -0.55
C ARG A 131 -8.11 14.55 -0.88
N VAL A 132 -8.32 14.23 -2.16
CA VAL A 132 -8.85 12.93 -2.59
C VAL A 132 -7.98 11.77 -2.11
N LEU A 133 -6.67 11.98 -1.92
CA LEU A 133 -5.75 10.96 -1.43
C LEU A 133 -6.08 10.48 -0.02
N ARG A 134 -6.79 11.30 0.79
CA ARG A 134 -7.30 10.88 2.11
C ARG A 134 -8.25 9.68 2.02
N LEU A 135 -8.88 9.46 0.86
CA LEU A 135 -9.73 8.28 0.66
C LEU A 135 -8.96 6.96 0.86
N MET A 136 -7.64 6.97 0.62
CA MET A 136 -6.77 5.81 0.86
C MET A 136 -6.69 5.40 2.33
N GLU A 137 -6.96 6.30 3.28
CA GLU A 137 -6.97 5.98 4.72
C GLU A 137 -8.13 5.05 5.10
N PHE A 138 -9.24 5.15 4.37
CA PHE A 138 -10.47 4.38 4.63
C PHE A 138 -10.49 3.04 3.92
N VAL A 139 -9.58 2.81 2.97
CA VAL A 139 -9.36 1.49 2.38
C VAL A 139 -8.61 0.65 3.41
N GLY A 140 -9.35 0.16 4.43
CA GLY A 140 -8.85 -0.47 5.65
C GLY A 140 -8.00 -1.75 5.47
N GLU A 141 -7.80 -2.19 4.23
CA GLU A 141 -6.97 -3.34 3.85
C GLU A 141 -5.97 -3.01 2.75
N GLY A 142 -5.81 -1.72 2.39
CA GLY A 142 -4.84 -1.27 1.40
C GLY A 142 -3.40 -1.63 1.75
N ARG A 143 -3.10 -1.97 3.01
CA ARG A 143 -1.81 -2.51 3.44
C ARG A 143 -1.42 -3.78 2.70
N LEU A 144 -2.34 -4.72 2.46
CA LEU A 144 -2.03 -5.95 1.73
C LEU A 144 -1.65 -5.62 0.28
N LEU A 145 -2.38 -4.69 -0.34
CA LEU A 145 -2.10 -4.22 -1.69
C LEU A 145 -0.81 -3.40 -1.76
N LEU A 146 -0.55 -2.53 -0.78
CA LEU A 146 0.65 -1.71 -0.66
C LEU A 146 1.89 -2.57 -0.37
N ASP A 147 1.77 -3.58 0.48
CA ASP A 147 2.83 -4.52 0.80
C ASP A 147 3.11 -5.43 -0.40
N ALA A 148 2.07 -5.91 -1.09
CA ALA A 148 2.22 -6.63 -2.36
C ALA A 148 2.89 -5.74 -3.43
N LEU A 149 2.53 -4.45 -3.51
CA LEU A 149 3.14 -3.50 -4.44
C LEU A 149 4.61 -3.21 -4.09
N ARG A 150 4.93 -3.04 -2.80
CA ARG A 150 6.32 -2.85 -2.33
C ARG A 150 7.18 -4.08 -2.60
N ARG A 151 6.65 -5.28 -2.34
CA ARG A 151 7.35 -6.55 -2.60
C ARG A 151 7.57 -6.79 -4.09
N SER A 152 6.57 -6.49 -4.92
CA SER A 152 6.69 -6.56 -6.39
C SER A 152 7.43 -5.36 -7.01
N GLY A 153 7.74 -4.32 -6.23
CA GLY A 153 8.30 -3.06 -6.74
C GLY A 153 9.60 -3.22 -7.54
N ARG A 154 10.51 -4.11 -7.10
CA ARG A 154 11.74 -4.41 -7.86
C ARG A 154 11.44 -5.04 -9.23
N GLN A 155 10.50 -5.99 -9.28
CA GLN A 155 10.12 -6.67 -10.52
C GLN A 155 9.41 -5.69 -11.47
N ILE A 156 8.49 -4.88 -10.94
CA ILE A 156 7.80 -3.83 -11.70
C ILE A 156 8.79 -2.79 -12.22
N PHE A 157 9.76 -2.36 -11.41
CA PHE A 157 10.79 -1.40 -11.83
C PHE A 157 11.63 -1.93 -12.98
N VAL A 158 12.16 -3.15 -12.87
CA VAL A 158 12.94 -3.78 -13.96
C VAL A 158 12.10 -3.89 -15.22
N PHE A 159 10.85 -4.30 -15.09
CA PHE A 159 9.92 -4.38 -16.21
C PHE A 159 9.69 -3.03 -16.89
N LEU A 160 9.30 -2.00 -16.13
CA LEU A 160 9.07 -0.65 -16.66
C LEU A 160 10.33 -0.06 -17.28
N PHE A 161 11.51 -0.34 -16.71
CA PHE A 161 12.79 0.06 -17.28
C PHE A 161 13.05 -0.60 -18.64
N THR A 162 12.78 -1.91 -18.77
CA THR A 162 12.87 -2.61 -20.07
C THR A 162 11.89 -2.03 -21.10
N VAL A 163 10.65 -1.75 -20.69
CA VAL A 163 9.65 -1.13 -21.57
C VAL A 163 10.11 0.25 -22.02
N PHE A 164 10.63 1.07 -21.10
CA PHE A 164 11.16 2.39 -21.41
C PHE A 164 12.32 2.32 -22.41
N MET A 165 13.24 1.38 -22.25
CA MET A 165 14.33 1.15 -23.21
C MET A 165 13.79 0.77 -24.60
N LEU A 166 12.82 -0.16 -24.68
CA LEU A 166 12.20 -0.54 -25.95
C LEU A 166 11.49 0.63 -26.64
N VAL A 167 10.74 1.43 -25.87
CA VAL A 167 10.09 2.65 -26.37
C VAL A 167 11.11 3.60 -26.97
N ASN A 168 12.24 3.85 -26.29
CA ASN A 168 13.30 4.73 -26.82
C ASN A 168 13.89 4.19 -28.14
N ILE A 169 14.09 2.88 -28.24
CA ILE A 169 14.61 2.23 -29.45
C ILE A 169 13.63 2.41 -30.61
N PHE A 170 12.36 2.01 -30.44
CA PHE A 170 11.36 2.11 -31.51
C PHE A 170 11.06 3.56 -31.89
N ALA A 171 11.01 4.47 -30.91
CA ALA A 171 10.84 5.90 -31.15
C ALA A 171 12.01 6.50 -31.95
N SER A 172 13.24 6.08 -31.67
CA SER A 172 14.42 6.55 -32.42
C SER A 172 14.43 6.01 -33.85
N LEU A 173 14.03 4.74 -34.05
CA LEU A 173 13.92 4.15 -35.39
C LEU A 173 12.83 4.85 -36.21
N ILE A 174 11.65 5.07 -35.64
CA ILE A 174 10.54 5.69 -36.36
C ILE A 174 10.86 7.14 -36.71
N TYR A 175 11.53 7.88 -35.81
CA TYR A 175 12.02 9.23 -36.06
C TYR A 175 12.96 9.29 -37.28
N LEU A 176 13.81 8.27 -37.47
CA LEU A 176 14.76 8.23 -38.59
C LEU A 176 14.09 7.87 -39.92
N ILE A 177 13.03 7.06 -39.87
CA ILE A 177 12.37 6.48 -41.05
C ILE A 177 11.25 7.39 -41.55
N GLU A 178 10.49 7.98 -40.63
CA GLU A 178 9.32 8.76 -40.97
C GLU A 178 9.67 10.22 -41.29
N PRO A 179 8.97 10.81 -42.26
CA PRO A 179 9.17 12.20 -42.62
C PRO A 179 8.62 13.15 -41.53
N PRO A 180 9.22 14.33 -41.30
CA PRO A 180 8.75 15.31 -40.31
C PRO A 180 7.29 15.75 -40.53
N GLU A 181 6.81 15.73 -41.78
CA GLU A 181 5.44 16.07 -42.16
C GLU A 181 4.40 15.11 -41.56
N ALA A 182 4.80 13.88 -41.20
CA ALA A 182 3.95 12.91 -40.50
C ALA A 182 3.90 13.14 -38.97
N GLY A 183 4.53 14.20 -38.45
CA GLY A 183 4.52 14.57 -37.04
C GLY A 183 5.74 14.08 -36.24
N PHE A 184 6.64 13.31 -36.84
CA PHE A 184 7.86 12.79 -36.22
C PHE A 184 9.00 13.82 -36.24
N THR A 185 8.79 14.97 -35.58
CA THR A 185 9.72 16.12 -35.61
C THR A 185 10.90 16.01 -34.64
N SER A 186 10.80 15.15 -33.62
CA SER A 186 11.86 14.95 -32.64
C SER A 186 11.72 13.57 -31.97
N ILE A 187 12.81 13.04 -31.41
CA ILE A 187 12.79 11.76 -30.68
C ILE A 187 11.77 11.79 -29.52
N PRO A 188 11.68 12.85 -28.68
CA PRO A 188 10.62 12.95 -27.67
C PRO A 188 9.19 12.87 -28.23
N THR A 189 8.93 13.48 -29.38
CA THR A 189 7.63 13.37 -30.06
C THR A 189 7.36 11.93 -30.50
N SER A 190 8.37 11.25 -31.02
CA SER A 190 8.28 9.82 -31.37
C SER A 190 8.10 8.92 -30.15
N ILE A 191 8.68 9.28 -28.99
CA ILE A 191 8.46 8.58 -27.72
C ILE A 191 7.00 8.72 -27.29
N TYR A 192 6.42 9.91 -27.40
CA TYR A 192 4.99 10.12 -27.16
C TYR A 192 4.13 9.20 -28.03
N TRP A 193 4.39 9.16 -29.35
CA TRP A 193 3.71 8.23 -30.26
C TRP A 193 3.89 6.76 -29.85
N ALA A 194 5.12 6.36 -29.52
CA ALA A 194 5.42 4.99 -29.13
C ALA A 194 4.70 4.59 -27.84
N ILE A 195 4.61 5.47 -26.85
CA ILE A 195 3.85 5.24 -25.60
C ILE A 195 2.35 5.10 -25.91
N VAL A 196 1.77 6.03 -26.68
CA VAL A 196 0.34 6.02 -27.05
C VAL A 196 -0.03 4.75 -27.81
N THR A 197 0.85 4.30 -28.71
CA THR A 197 0.66 3.07 -29.50
C THR A 197 0.84 1.82 -28.64
N LEU A 198 1.90 1.76 -27.84
CA LEU A 198 2.21 0.63 -26.97
C LEU A 198 1.15 0.42 -25.89
N THR A 199 0.60 1.50 -25.34
CA THR A 199 -0.47 1.46 -24.33
C THR A 199 -1.85 1.25 -24.93
N THR A 200 -1.94 0.99 -26.25
CA THR A 200 -3.19 0.76 -26.99
C THR A 200 -4.18 1.93 -26.95
N VAL A 201 -3.73 3.13 -26.59
CA VAL A 201 -4.58 4.34 -26.56
C VAL A 201 -4.88 4.81 -27.97
N GLY A 202 -3.84 4.94 -28.81
CA GLY A 202 -3.98 5.18 -30.23
C GLY A 202 -4.80 6.43 -30.61
N TYR A 203 -4.43 7.61 -30.11
CA TYR A 203 -5.14 8.87 -30.44
C TYR A 203 -5.24 9.15 -31.94
N GLY A 204 -4.28 8.68 -32.74
CA GLY A 204 -4.25 8.86 -34.20
C GLY A 204 -3.82 10.26 -34.64
N ASP A 205 -3.30 11.07 -33.73
CA ASP A 205 -2.75 12.41 -33.97
C ASP A 205 -1.40 12.38 -34.69
N ILE A 206 -0.60 11.33 -34.45
CA ILE A 206 0.67 11.04 -35.13
C ILE A 206 0.66 9.57 -35.55
N ALA A 207 1.01 9.27 -36.79
CA ALA A 207 1.02 7.89 -37.30
C ALA A 207 2.05 7.69 -38.41
N PRO A 208 2.78 6.57 -38.44
CA PRO A 208 3.71 6.25 -39.53
C PRO A 208 3.01 6.10 -40.87
N VAL A 209 3.53 6.80 -41.88
CA VAL A 209 3.01 6.79 -43.25
C VAL A 209 3.85 5.92 -44.17
N THR A 210 5.11 5.65 -43.83
CA THR A 210 5.97 4.80 -44.66
C THR A 210 5.67 3.31 -44.44
N PRO A 211 5.82 2.45 -45.47
CA PRO A 211 5.61 1.00 -45.30
C PRO A 211 6.52 0.38 -44.22
N LEU A 212 7.76 0.87 -44.12
CA LEU A 212 8.72 0.40 -43.11
C LEU A 212 8.29 0.85 -41.70
N GLY A 213 7.87 2.10 -41.54
CA GLY A 213 7.36 2.60 -40.27
C GLY A 213 6.06 1.91 -39.84
N GLN A 214 5.18 1.57 -40.77
CA GLN A 214 4.00 0.75 -40.51
C GLN A 214 4.37 -0.66 -40.04
N ALA A 215 5.38 -1.30 -40.66
CA ALA A 215 5.87 -2.61 -40.21
C ALA A 215 6.41 -2.55 -38.78
N ILE A 216 7.18 -1.51 -38.44
CA ILE A 216 7.65 -1.26 -37.06
C ILE A 216 6.48 -1.02 -36.12
N SER A 217 5.45 -0.28 -36.55
CA SER A 217 4.26 -0.01 -35.74
C SER A 217 3.54 -1.30 -35.35
N VAL A 218 3.42 -2.26 -36.27
CA VAL A 218 2.85 -3.57 -35.97
C VAL A 218 3.66 -4.29 -34.88
N MET A 219 4.99 -4.25 -34.95
CA MET A 219 5.85 -4.83 -33.91
C MET A 219 5.65 -4.15 -32.54
N VAL A 220 5.53 -2.81 -32.52
CA VAL A 220 5.25 -2.05 -31.29
C VAL A 220 3.89 -2.44 -30.70
N MET A 221 2.85 -2.54 -31.51
CA MET A 221 1.51 -2.95 -31.05
C MET A 221 1.49 -4.36 -30.44
N LEU A 222 2.14 -5.33 -31.09
CA LEU A 222 2.26 -6.71 -30.57
C LEU A 222 3.04 -6.75 -29.24
N THR A 223 4.10 -5.96 -29.15
CA THR A 223 4.91 -5.81 -27.94
C THR A 223 4.08 -5.19 -26.81
N GLY A 224 3.26 -4.18 -27.10
CA GLY A 224 2.35 -3.53 -26.15
C GLY A 224 1.34 -4.49 -25.53
N TYR A 225 0.69 -5.32 -26.36
CA TYR A 225 -0.26 -6.33 -25.88
C TYR A 225 0.39 -7.33 -24.91
N SER A 226 1.64 -7.71 -25.19
CA SER A 226 2.41 -8.64 -24.35
C SER A 226 2.82 -8.00 -23.01
N ILE A 227 3.12 -6.70 -23.03
CA ILE A 227 3.59 -5.92 -21.89
C ILE A 227 2.48 -5.70 -20.84
N ILE A 228 1.24 -5.40 -21.25
CA ILE A 228 0.14 -5.10 -20.30
C ILE A 228 -0.15 -6.27 -19.33
N ALA A 229 0.05 -7.51 -19.78
CA ALA A 229 -0.19 -8.70 -18.97
C ALA A 229 0.81 -8.87 -17.81
N VAL A 230 2.06 -8.42 -17.96
CA VAL A 230 3.15 -8.75 -17.03
C VAL A 230 3.00 -8.07 -15.67
N PRO A 231 2.80 -6.74 -15.55
CA PRO A 231 2.61 -6.08 -14.24
C PRO A 231 1.39 -6.62 -13.52
N THR A 232 0.30 -6.85 -14.25
CA THR A 232 -0.94 -7.42 -13.72
C THR A 232 -0.71 -8.82 -13.17
N GLY A 233 0.01 -9.67 -13.90
CA GLY A 233 0.35 -11.03 -13.48
C GLY A 233 1.30 -11.06 -12.27
N VAL A 234 2.35 -10.24 -12.28
CA VAL A 234 3.31 -10.11 -11.17
C VAL A 234 2.60 -9.63 -9.90
N PHE A 235 1.80 -8.57 -10.01
CA PHE A 235 1.03 -8.04 -8.90
C PHE A 235 0.03 -9.07 -8.36
N SER A 236 -0.73 -9.73 -9.24
CA SER A 236 -1.71 -10.75 -8.86
C SER A 236 -1.04 -11.94 -8.16
N ALA A 237 0.12 -12.39 -8.65
CA ALA A 237 0.89 -13.46 -8.02
C ALA A 237 1.35 -13.09 -6.61
N GLU A 238 1.81 -11.85 -6.41
CA GLU A 238 2.24 -11.39 -5.09
C GLU A 238 1.05 -11.22 -4.13
N VAL A 239 -0.10 -10.72 -4.61
CA VAL A 239 -1.33 -10.67 -3.82
C VAL A 239 -1.75 -12.08 -3.39
N ILE A 240 -1.80 -13.04 -4.32
CA ILE A 240 -2.14 -14.44 -4.00
C ILE A 240 -1.15 -15.04 -3.00
N ARG A 241 0.15 -14.76 -3.16
CA ARG A 241 1.18 -15.21 -2.23
C ARG A 241 1.00 -14.61 -0.84
N SER A 242 0.69 -13.32 -0.74
CA SER A 242 0.44 -12.64 0.53
C SER A 242 -0.77 -13.22 1.27
N VAL A 243 -1.86 -13.51 0.56
CA VAL A 243 -3.06 -14.13 1.12
C VAL A 243 -2.78 -15.57 1.58
N ARG A 244 -1.96 -16.33 0.85
CA ARG A 244 -1.56 -17.69 1.26
C ARG A 244 -0.65 -17.68 2.48
N ALA A 245 0.33 -16.77 2.52
CA ALA A 245 1.25 -16.65 3.65
C ALA A 245 0.54 -16.22 4.94
N ASP A 246 -0.58 -15.50 4.86
CA ASP A 246 -1.38 -15.14 6.03
C ASP A 246 -2.20 -16.34 6.56
N ARG A 247 -2.53 -17.31 5.70
CA ARG A 247 -3.37 -18.46 6.06
C ARG A 247 -2.57 -19.71 6.44
N TYR A 248 -1.42 -19.96 5.82
CA TYR A 248 -0.68 -21.21 5.96
C TYR A 248 0.76 -20.97 6.43
N SER A 249 1.21 -21.74 7.43
CA SER A 249 2.61 -21.82 7.85
C SER A 249 3.40 -22.71 6.87
N GLU A 250 4.60 -22.28 6.49
CA GLU A 250 5.54 -23.08 5.69
C GLU A 250 6.42 -24.00 6.56
N GLU A 251 6.22 -24.03 7.88
CA GLU A 251 6.93 -24.94 8.78
C GLU A 251 6.55 -26.40 8.53
N ALA A 252 7.56 -27.25 8.48
CA ALA A 252 7.37 -28.68 8.31
C ALA A 252 7.04 -29.32 9.66
N CYS A 253 6.02 -30.17 9.69
CA CYS A 253 5.66 -31.00 10.83
C CYS A 253 6.88 -31.81 11.29
N PRO A 254 7.28 -31.73 12.57
CA PRO A 254 8.41 -32.50 13.10
C PRO A 254 8.22 -34.02 12.99
N GLY A 255 6.98 -34.50 13.03
CA GLY A 255 6.67 -35.94 13.03
C GLY A 255 6.68 -36.59 11.66
N CYS A 256 6.15 -35.93 10.62
CA CYS A 256 6.00 -36.52 9.29
C CYS A 256 6.60 -35.69 8.13
N GLY A 257 7.11 -34.50 8.42
CA GLY A 257 7.68 -33.59 7.42
C GLY A 257 6.66 -32.93 6.48
N HIS A 258 5.35 -33.07 6.74
CA HIS A 258 4.33 -32.36 5.96
C HIS A 258 4.36 -30.86 6.26
N ASP A 259 4.27 -30.03 5.23
CA ASP A 259 4.24 -28.56 5.33
C ASP A 259 2.83 -28.00 5.06
N ARG A 260 2.67 -26.66 5.11
CA ARG A 260 1.42 -25.94 4.76
C ARG A 260 0.25 -26.21 5.71
N HIS A 261 0.54 -26.18 6.99
CA HIS A 261 -0.49 -26.19 8.03
C HIS A 261 -1.22 -24.84 8.06
N ASP A 262 -2.52 -24.85 8.34
CA ASP A 262 -3.23 -23.61 8.67
C ASP A 262 -2.53 -22.97 9.87
N HIS A 263 -2.33 -21.65 9.88
CA HIS A 263 -1.62 -20.97 10.96
C HIS A 263 -2.24 -21.19 12.35
N SER A 264 -3.54 -21.56 12.40
CA SER A 264 -4.24 -21.89 13.64
C SER A 264 -4.24 -23.40 13.98
N ALA A 265 -3.63 -24.24 13.14
CA ALA A 265 -3.60 -25.68 13.34
C ALA A 265 -2.64 -26.06 14.47
N LYS A 266 -3.19 -26.63 15.54
CA LYS A 266 -2.41 -27.16 16.67
C LYS A 266 -1.86 -28.56 16.42
N TYR A 267 -2.50 -29.31 15.55
CA TYR A 267 -2.12 -30.68 15.20
C TYR A 267 -1.93 -30.83 13.70
N CYS A 268 -1.00 -31.68 13.31
CA CYS A 268 -0.79 -32.06 11.92
C CYS A 268 -1.99 -32.87 11.40
N LEU A 269 -2.57 -32.46 10.28
CA LEU A 269 -3.72 -33.12 9.66
C LEU A 269 -3.43 -34.57 9.21
N LEU A 270 -2.16 -34.91 8.95
CA LEU A 270 -1.77 -36.22 8.44
C LEU A 270 -1.36 -37.19 9.54
N CYS A 271 -0.48 -36.77 10.46
CA CYS A 271 0.09 -37.66 11.48
C CYS A 271 -0.38 -37.35 12.91
N GLY A 272 -1.15 -36.27 13.12
CA GLY A 272 -1.63 -35.88 14.44
C GLY A 272 -0.57 -35.30 15.37
N THR A 273 0.68 -35.09 14.91
CA THR A 273 1.74 -34.49 15.73
C THR A 273 1.39 -33.05 16.10
N TRP A 274 1.65 -32.69 17.35
CA TRP A 274 1.52 -31.32 17.85
C TRP A 274 2.47 -30.37 17.13
N LEU A 275 1.96 -29.21 16.73
CA LEU A 275 2.68 -28.22 15.91
C LEU A 275 2.98 -26.92 16.67
N ASP A 276 2.37 -26.69 17.83
CA ASP A 276 2.54 -25.45 18.58
C ASP A 276 3.80 -25.52 19.45
N GLU A 277 4.88 -24.87 19.02
CA GLU A 277 6.15 -24.82 19.77
C GLU A 277 6.07 -23.97 21.05
N THR A 278 5.06 -23.10 21.17
CA THR A 278 4.94 -22.16 22.29
C THR A 278 4.18 -22.72 23.48
N THR A 279 3.40 -23.77 23.26
CA THR A 279 2.66 -24.44 24.32
C THR A 279 2.99 -25.94 24.37
N PRO A 280 3.15 -26.53 25.57
CA PRO A 280 3.40 -27.95 25.70
C PRO A 280 2.27 -28.77 25.05
N ASP A 281 2.59 -29.93 24.49
CA ASP A 281 1.57 -30.84 23.98
C ASP A 281 0.67 -31.29 25.15
N PRO A 282 -0.64 -30.96 25.13
CA PRO A 282 -1.55 -31.31 26.21
C PRO A 282 -1.76 -32.83 26.39
N HIS A 283 -1.22 -33.67 25.49
CA HIS A 283 -1.27 -35.12 25.60
C HIS A 283 0.01 -35.76 26.16
N GLU A 284 1.12 -35.02 26.31
CA GLU A 284 2.36 -35.57 26.89
C GLU A 284 2.20 -35.93 28.38
N ASP A 285 1.33 -35.25 29.13
CA ASP A 285 1.12 -35.49 30.56
C ASP A 285 0.30 -36.76 30.89
N ASN A 286 -0.28 -37.44 29.88
CA ASN A 286 -1.15 -38.61 30.11
C ASN A 286 -0.44 -39.97 29.92
N ASP A 287 0.75 -40.00 29.33
CA ASP A 287 1.54 -41.24 29.12
C ASP A 287 2.53 -41.48 30.27
N GLY A 288 2.04 -41.34 31.49
CA GLY A 288 2.69 -41.87 32.68
C GLY A 288 2.42 -43.37 32.86
N SER A 289 2.83 -44.25 31.93
CA SER A 289 3.23 -45.66 32.17
C SER A 289 3.27 -46.54 30.90
N ALA A 290 4.45 -46.73 30.30
CA ALA A 290 5.06 -48.04 30.00
C ALA A 290 6.15 -47.98 28.90
N GLY A 291 7.36 -48.45 29.25
CA GLY A 291 8.23 -49.23 28.33
C GLY A 291 9.18 -48.45 27.42
N GLY A 292 10.45 -48.36 27.82
CA GLY A 292 11.49 -47.69 27.05
C GLY A 292 11.99 -48.43 25.80
N ASN A 293 12.66 -47.67 24.93
CA ASN A 293 13.93 -48.07 24.31
C ASN A 293 14.57 -46.86 23.61
N SER A 294 15.46 -46.16 24.32
CA SER A 294 16.47 -45.32 23.68
C SER A 294 17.58 -46.24 23.17
N SER A 295 17.63 -46.48 21.86
CA SER A 295 18.83 -47.05 21.24
C SER A 295 19.82 -45.92 20.94
N PRO A 296 21.11 -46.07 21.27
CA PRO A 296 22.12 -45.06 21.01
C PRO A 296 22.58 -45.18 19.56
N THR A 297 22.49 -44.11 18.78
CA THR A 297 23.22 -44.02 17.51
C THR A 297 24.47 -43.21 17.70
N ASP A 298 25.57 -43.88 17.38
CA ASP A 298 26.95 -43.50 17.51
C ASP A 298 27.30 -42.11 16.98
N SER A 299 28.03 -41.38 17.81
CA SER A 299 28.98 -40.37 17.39
C SER A 299 30.13 -41.01 16.62
N ALA A 300 30.18 -40.79 15.31
CA ALA A 300 31.39 -40.94 14.50
C ALA A 300 31.68 -39.64 13.73
N SER A 301 32.59 -38.86 14.30
CA SER A 301 33.61 -38.05 13.61
C SER A 301 33.29 -37.44 12.23
N SER A 302 33.13 -36.13 12.20
CA SER A 302 33.95 -35.28 11.32
C SER A 302 34.16 -33.91 11.95
N GLN A 303 35.37 -33.72 12.49
CA GLN A 303 35.95 -32.42 12.77
C GLN A 303 36.23 -31.72 11.43
N THR A 304 35.78 -30.47 11.30
CA THR A 304 36.58 -29.32 10.83
C THR A 304 35.74 -28.08 11.13
N ASP A 305 35.95 -27.45 12.28
CA ASP A 305 36.75 -26.21 12.43
C ASP A 305 35.98 -25.03 11.81
N SER A 306 35.40 -24.09 12.57
CA SER A 306 36.17 -23.11 13.33
C SER A 306 35.25 -22.06 13.99
N SER A 307 35.74 -21.50 15.11
CA SER A 307 35.40 -20.19 15.71
C SER A 307 33.96 -19.95 16.22
N GLN A 308 33.74 -20.05 17.53
CA GLN A 308 33.82 -18.95 18.51
C GLN A 308 32.82 -17.80 18.27
N THR A 309 31.74 -17.77 19.06
CA THR A 309 31.50 -16.64 19.97
C THR A 309 30.50 -17.04 21.05
N ALA A 310 30.85 -16.66 22.28
CA ALA A 310 30.22 -17.04 23.52
C ALA A 310 29.20 -15.99 23.98
N SER A 311 28.58 -16.34 25.13
CA SER A 311 27.82 -15.53 26.10
C SER A 311 26.33 -15.33 25.78
N ASN A 312 25.45 -16.05 26.48
CA ASN A 312 24.92 -15.77 27.84
C ASN A 312 24.06 -14.49 27.82
N SER A 313 22.87 -14.41 28.39
CA SER A 313 22.27 -15.14 29.52
C SER A 313 20.90 -14.53 29.80
N ASP A 314 20.00 -15.34 30.39
CA ASP A 314 18.98 -14.97 31.39
C ASP A 314 17.85 -13.99 30.94
N ASP A 315 16.61 -14.03 31.42
CA ASP A 315 16.04 -14.69 32.58
C ASP A 315 14.50 -14.70 32.46
N THR A 316 13.91 -15.81 32.91
CA THR A 316 12.64 -15.97 33.65
C THR A 316 11.49 -14.94 33.54
N SER A 317 10.26 -15.42 33.26
CA SER A 317 9.19 -15.61 34.28
C SER A 317 7.77 -15.72 33.70
N ASP A 318 7.23 -16.93 33.75
CA ASP A 318 5.80 -17.29 33.96
C ASP A 318 5.37 -16.76 35.38
N PRO A 319 4.08 -16.76 35.86
CA PRO A 319 2.98 -17.56 35.37
C PRO A 319 1.52 -17.04 35.49
N SER A 320 0.60 -17.86 34.97
CA SER A 320 -0.70 -18.22 35.57
C SER A 320 -1.96 -17.36 35.30
N GLN A 321 -2.94 -17.90 34.56
CA GLN A 321 -4.09 -18.68 35.10
C GLN A 321 -5.27 -18.82 34.09
N PRO A 322 -6.08 -19.89 34.20
CA PRO A 322 -6.99 -20.35 33.17
C PRO A 322 -8.43 -19.82 33.36
N ARG A 323 -9.22 -19.78 32.27
CA ARG A 323 -10.68 -19.77 32.37
C ARG A 323 -11.31 -20.81 31.47
N ASN A 324 -12.09 -21.65 32.14
CA ASN A 324 -13.01 -22.68 31.68
C ASN A 324 -13.89 -22.25 30.50
N GLY A 325 -14.30 -23.25 29.69
CA GLY A 325 -15.25 -23.15 28.56
C GLY A 325 -16.68 -22.72 28.93
N PRO A 326 -17.73 -23.04 28.14
CA PRO A 326 -18.00 -24.40 27.67
C PRO A 326 -18.63 -24.54 26.25
N SER A 327 -18.70 -25.81 25.81
CA SER A 327 -19.80 -26.47 25.08
C SER A 327 -20.40 -25.81 23.82
N VAL A 328 -20.12 -26.40 22.65
CA VAL A 328 -21.04 -27.23 21.83
C VAL A 328 -20.20 -28.22 21.04
#